data_AF-Q2UB61-F1
#
_entry.id   AF-Q2UB61-F1
#
_cell.length_a   1.000
_cell.length_b   1.000
_cell.length_c   1.000
_cell.angle_alpha   90.00
_cell.angle_beta   90.00
_cell.angle_gamma   90.00
#
_symmetry.space_group_name_H-M   'P 1'
#
loop_
_entity.id
_entity.type
_entity.pdbx_description
1 polymer ?
#
loop_
_entity_poly.entity_id
_entity_poly.type
_entity_poly.pdbx_seq_one_letter_code
_entity_poly.pdbx_strand_id
1 'polypeptide(L)'
;MEFKTMRLQRDTLAVAEQGKQYKQLLNQERAARKAVEDIRKEKTTMVYDQTENCDDSEKKKQHEKERLQREIETRAKEAELERLRKLREEAEKQRCKEQEAQKKLRTMGVCCMGFRWIKQAQGYRCAGGSYYVSNAKLGL
;
A
#
# COMPACT_ATOMS: atom_id res chain seq x y z
N MET A 1 18.31 32.81 -7.04
CA MET A 1 17.95 31.59 -7.81
C MET A 1 17.90 30.31 -6.95
N GLU A 2 18.31 30.36 -5.68
CA GLU A 2 18.43 29.19 -4.78
C GLU A 2 17.09 28.59 -4.32
N PHE A 3 16.01 29.37 -4.27
CA PHE A 3 14.70 28.86 -3.83
C PHE A 3 14.08 27.82 -4.77
N LYS A 4 14.37 27.90 -6.08
CA LYS A 4 13.80 26.97 -7.08
C LYS A 4 14.49 25.60 -7.03
N THR A 5 15.79 25.56 -6.77
CA THR A 5 16.57 24.31 -6.65
C THR A 5 16.25 23.59 -5.34
N MET A 6 16.14 24.32 -4.23
CA MET A 6 15.77 23.72 -2.93
C MET A 6 14.37 23.10 -2.95
N ARG A 7 13.40 23.74 -3.62
CA ARG A 7 12.05 23.20 -3.76
C ARG A 7 12.03 21.90 -4.57
N LEU A 8 12.73 21.86 -5.70
CA LEU A 8 12.82 20.65 -6.54
C LEU A 8 13.47 19.49 -5.78
N GLN A 9 14.51 19.76 -4.99
CA GLN A 9 15.16 18.76 -4.14
C GLN A 9 14.19 18.18 -3.09
N ARG A 10 13.42 19.04 -2.41
CA ARG A 10 12.39 18.58 -1.47
C ARG A 10 11.33 17.73 -2.17
N ASP A 11 10.85 18.15 -3.33
CA ASP A 11 9.85 17.41 -4.10
C ASP A 11 10.39 16.04 -4.56
N THR A 12 11.66 15.96 -4.98
CA THR A 12 12.28 14.65 -5.29
C THR A 12 12.39 13.73 -4.09
N LEU A 13 12.72 14.27 -2.91
CA LEU A 13 12.80 13.49 -1.68
C LEU A 13 11.42 12.99 -1.27
N ALA A 14 10.39 13.83 -1.39
CA ALA A 14 9.01 13.46 -1.12
C ALA A 14 8.53 12.32 -2.05
N VAL A 15 8.81 12.40 -3.35
CA VAL A 15 8.48 11.31 -4.31
C VAL A 15 9.24 10.02 -3.97
N ALA A 16 10.52 10.12 -3.58
CA ALA A 16 11.30 8.97 -3.18
C ALA A 16 10.75 8.32 -1.89
N GLU A 17 10.36 9.13 -0.91
CA GLU A 17 9.75 8.69 0.34
C GLU A 17 8.40 8.01 0.11
N GLN A 18 7.53 8.60 -0.70
CA GLN A 18 6.28 7.97 -1.13
C GLN A 18 6.52 6.60 -1.79
N GLY A 19 7.57 6.49 -2.61
CA GLY A 19 7.98 5.22 -3.20
C GLY A 19 8.41 4.17 -2.15
N LYS A 20 9.08 4.58 -1.07
CA LYS A 20 9.44 3.71 0.05
C LYS A 20 8.20 3.30 0.85
N GLN A 21 7.32 4.24 1.17
CA GLN A 21 6.07 3.99 1.88
C GLN A 21 5.19 2.98 1.13
N TYR A 22 5.06 3.13 -0.20
CA TYR A 22 4.32 2.17 -1.02
C TYR A 22 4.94 0.77 -1.00
N LYS A 23 6.27 0.65 -1.07
CA LYS A 23 6.95 -0.65 -0.94
C LYS A 23 6.71 -1.28 0.44
N GLN A 24 6.73 -0.48 1.49
CA GLN A 24 6.46 -0.94 2.85
C GLN A 24 5.01 -1.43 2.99
N LEU A 25 4.05 -0.70 2.42
CA LEU A 25 2.64 -1.10 2.39
C LEU A 25 2.45 -2.45 1.67
N LEU A 26 3.10 -2.65 0.52
CA LEU A 26 3.06 -3.94 -0.19
C LEU A 26 3.62 -5.10 0.63
N ASN A 27 4.71 -4.86 1.37
CA ASN A 27 5.31 -5.87 2.23
C ASN A 27 4.38 -6.20 3.42
N GLN A 28 3.73 -5.19 4.00
CA GLN A 28 2.74 -5.38 5.07
C GLN A 28 1.53 -6.16 4.59
N GLU A 29 0.96 -5.82 3.42
CA GLU A 29 -0.16 -6.56 2.82
C GLU A 29 0.22 -8.02 2.56
N ARG A 30 1.42 -8.27 2.03
CA ARG A 30 1.92 -9.63 1.79
C ARG A 30 2.06 -10.42 3.08
N ALA A 31 2.62 -9.81 4.13
CA ALA A 31 2.80 -10.44 5.44
C ALA A 31 1.44 -10.75 6.09
N ALA A 32 0.51 -9.79 6.07
CA ALA A 32 -0.85 -9.98 6.59
C ALA A 32 -1.61 -11.07 5.83
N ARG A 33 -1.48 -11.10 4.50
CA ARG A 33 -2.09 -12.15 3.67
C ARG A 33 -1.56 -13.54 4.04
N LYS A 34 -0.25 -13.67 4.18
CA LYS A 34 0.37 -14.93 4.57
C LYS A 34 -0.10 -15.38 5.96
N ALA A 35 -0.17 -14.46 6.93
CA ALA A 35 -0.66 -14.76 8.27
C ALA A 35 -2.11 -15.28 8.27
N VAL A 36 -3.00 -14.68 7.47
CA VAL A 36 -4.39 -15.16 7.34
C VAL A 36 -4.45 -16.53 6.64
N GLU A 37 -3.65 -16.75 5.59
CA GLU A 37 -3.57 -18.05 4.91
C GLU A 37 -3.05 -19.15 5.84
N ASP A 38 -2.05 -18.85 6.67
CA ASP A 38 -1.48 -19.80 7.64
C ASP A 38 -2.51 -20.14 8.74
N ILE A 39 -3.24 -19.16 9.27
CA ILE A 39 -4.36 -19.40 10.21
C ILE A 39 -5.44 -20.28 9.58
N ARG A 40 -5.79 -20.04 8.31
CA ARG A 40 -6.81 -20.82 7.60
C ARG A 40 -6.37 -22.28 7.40
N LYS A 41 -5.10 -22.51 7.09
CA LYS A 41 -4.52 -23.85 6.98
C LYS A 41 -4.54 -24.56 8.33
N GLU A 42 -4.07 -23.90 9.38
CA GLU A 42 -4.07 -24.42 10.76
C GLU A 42 -5.48 -24.85 11.18
N LYS A 43 -6.49 -24.00 10.95
CA LYS A 43 -7.90 -24.31 11.24
C LYS A 43 -8.41 -25.52 10.46
N THR A 44 -7.98 -25.68 9.20
CA THR A 44 -8.37 -26.82 8.37
C THR A 44 -7.76 -28.13 8.89
N THR A 45 -6.50 -28.10 9.31
CA THR A 45 -5.81 -29.26 9.91
C THR A 45 -6.41 -29.64 11.26
N MET A 46 -6.71 -28.66 12.12
CA MET A 46 -7.26 -28.91 13.47
C MET A 46 -8.66 -29.54 13.47
N VAL A 47 -9.49 -29.23 12.47
CA VAL A 47 -10.86 -29.79 12.35
C VAL A 47 -10.84 -31.31 12.12
N TYR A 48 -9.76 -31.87 11.59
CA TYR A 48 -9.61 -33.30 11.36
C TYR A 48 -9.29 -34.12 12.62
N ASP A 49 -8.87 -33.47 13.72
CA ASP A 49 -8.27 -34.13 14.89
C ASP A 49 -9.17 -34.11 16.14
N GLN A 50 -10.29 -33.37 16.13
CA GLN A 50 -11.19 -33.25 17.27
C GLN A 50 -12.45 -34.10 17.12
N THR A 51 -12.29 -35.40 17.29
CA THR A 51 -13.40 -36.34 17.53
C THR A 51 -13.14 -37.18 18.76
N GLU A 52 -12.99 -36.59 19.95
CA GLU A 52 -13.03 -37.38 21.19
C GLU A 52 -13.54 -36.56 22.39
N ASN A 53 -14.50 -37.17 23.10
CA ASN A 53 -15.37 -36.53 24.09
C ASN A 53 -14.66 -36.31 25.44
N CYS A 54 -14.80 -35.10 25.99
CA CYS A 54 -14.41 -34.76 27.36
C CYS A 54 -15.66 -34.30 28.14
N ASP A 55 -16.04 -35.03 29.19
CA ASP A 55 -17.30 -34.86 29.93
C ASP A 55 -17.25 -33.83 31.09
N ASP A 56 -16.17 -33.05 31.17
CA ASP A 56 -15.90 -32.13 32.27
C ASP A 56 -16.39 -30.69 31.96
N SER A 57 -17.29 -30.16 32.81
CA SER A 57 -17.98 -28.87 32.63
C SER A 57 -17.03 -27.66 32.65
N GLU A 58 -15.96 -27.70 33.47
CA GLU A 58 -14.99 -26.60 33.52
C GLU A 58 -14.08 -26.58 32.29
N LYS A 59 -13.64 -27.76 31.83
CA LYS A 59 -12.85 -27.88 30.60
C LYS A 59 -13.64 -27.40 29.38
N LYS A 60 -14.94 -27.72 29.29
CA LYS A 60 -15.84 -27.21 28.23
C LYS A 60 -15.84 -25.68 28.17
N LYS A 61 -15.95 -24.99 29.32
CA LYS A 61 -15.92 -23.52 29.38
C LYS A 61 -14.56 -22.94 28.96
N GLN A 62 -13.46 -23.59 29.34
CA GLN A 62 -12.12 -23.12 28.98
C GLN A 62 -11.85 -23.29 27.48
N HIS A 63 -12.23 -24.43 26.90
CA HIS A 63 -12.16 -24.65 25.45
C HIS A 63 -13.04 -23.68 24.66
N GLU A 64 -14.24 -23.36 25.15
CA GLU A 64 -15.11 -22.38 24.51
C GLU A 64 -14.51 -20.97 24.51
N LYS A 65 -13.93 -20.53 25.65
CA LYS A 65 -13.21 -19.26 25.75
C LYS A 65 -12.04 -19.18 24.79
N GLU A 66 -11.24 -20.24 24.72
CA GLU A 66 -10.09 -20.32 23.82
C GLU A 66 -10.52 -20.29 22.34
N ARG A 67 -11.60 -20.99 21.99
CA ARG A 67 -12.19 -20.95 20.65
C ARG A 67 -12.62 -19.54 20.27
N LEU A 68 -13.32 -18.85 21.18
CA LEU A 68 -13.80 -17.48 20.96
C LEU A 68 -12.63 -16.50 20.80
N GLN A 69 -11.59 -16.61 21.63
CA GLN A 69 -10.38 -15.79 21.52
C GLN A 69 -9.70 -15.97 20.16
N ARG A 70 -9.50 -17.22 19.71
CA ARG A 70 -8.94 -17.51 18.38
C ARG A 70 -9.78 -16.93 17.25
N GLU A 71 -11.10 -16.96 17.37
CA GLU A 71 -11.99 -16.39 16.36
C GLU A 71 -11.90 -14.86 16.31
N ILE A 72 -11.83 -14.20 17.47
CA ILE A 72 -11.63 -12.74 17.55
C ILE A 72 -10.29 -12.34 16.92
N GLU A 73 -9.21 -13.06 17.24
CA GLU A 73 -7.89 -12.82 16.66
C GLU A 73 -7.89 -13.01 15.14
N THR A 74 -8.52 -14.08 14.65
CA THR A 74 -8.65 -14.35 13.20
C THR A 74 -9.38 -13.20 12.51
N ARG A 75 -10.53 -12.78 13.04
CA ARG A 75 -11.30 -11.66 12.49
C ARG A 75 -10.50 -10.37 12.50
N ALA A 76 -9.71 -10.11 13.55
CA ALA A 76 -8.84 -8.95 13.62
C ALA A 76 -7.75 -8.97 12.52
N LYS A 77 -7.13 -10.13 12.25
CA LYS A 77 -6.14 -10.27 11.16
C LYS A 77 -6.76 -10.12 9.78
N GLU A 78 -7.97 -10.65 9.57
CA GLU A 78 -8.70 -10.47 8.31
C GLU A 78 -9.10 -9.00 8.09
N ALA A 79 -9.58 -8.32 9.12
CA ALA A 79 -9.91 -6.90 9.06
C ALA A 79 -8.68 -6.03 8.73
N GLU A 80 -7.52 -6.34 9.31
CA GLU A 80 -6.27 -5.64 9.00
C GLU A 80 -5.83 -5.87 7.55
N LEU A 81 -5.94 -7.11 7.05
CA LEU A 81 -5.64 -7.41 5.64
C LEU A 81 -6.54 -6.60 4.70
N GLU A 82 -7.84 -6.50 5.00
CA GLU A 82 -8.79 -5.73 4.20
C GLU A 82 -8.47 -4.23 4.22
N ARG A 83 -8.08 -3.70 5.39
CA ARG A 83 -7.61 -2.31 5.51
C ARG A 83 -6.38 -2.06 4.64
N LEU A 84 -5.38 -2.94 4.68
CA LEU A 84 -4.17 -2.82 3.88
C LEU A 84 -4.45 -2.90 2.38
N ARG A 85 -5.39 -3.76 1.96
CA ARG A 85 -5.83 -3.86 0.55
C ARG A 85 -6.42 -2.55 0.05
N LYS A 86 -7.34 -1.95 0.82
CA LYS A 86 -7.95 -0.65 0.49
C LYS A 86 -6.90 0.45 0.35
N LEU A 87 -5.96 0.52 1.30
CA LEU A 87 -4.84 1.47 1.24
C LEU A 87 -3.97 1.26 -0.01
N ARG A 88 -3.69 0.00 -0.37
CA ARG A 88 -2.91 -0.31 -1.59
C ARG A 88 -3.66 0.11 -2.84
N GLU A 89 -4.95 -0.17 -2.94
CA GLU A 89 -5.76 0.18 -4.11
C GLU A 89 -5.83 1.70 -4.31
N GLU A 90 -5.98 2.47 -3.23
CA GLU A 90 -5.95 3.92 -3.31
C GLU A 90 -4.57 4.43 -3.77
N ALA A 91 -3.49 3.90 -3.20
CA ALA A 91 -2.13 4.25 -3.61
C ALA A 91 -1.86 3.88 -5.07
N GLU A 92 -2.38 2.74 -5.56
CA GLU A 92 -2.24 2.31 -6.94
C GLU A 92 -3.01 3.23 -7.89
N LYS A 93 -4.24 3.65 -7.54
CA LYS A 93 -5.01 4.63 -8.32
C LYS A 93 -4.23 5.93 -8.50
N GLN A 94 -3.59 6.42 -7.44
CA GLN A 94 -2.75 7.62 -7.53
C GLN A 94 -1.53 7.39 -8.42
N ARG A 95 -0.91 6.21 -8.33
CA ARG A 95 0.24 5.83 -9.16
C ARG A 95 -0.12 5.71 -10.65
N CYS A 96 -1.28 5.16 -10.98
CA CYS A 96 -1.77 5.09 -12.36
C CYS A 96 -1.97 6.49 -12.95
N LYS A 97 -2.63 7.39 -12.22
CA LYS A 97 -2.79 8.80 -12.63
C LYS A 97 -1.44 9.49 -12.86
N GLU A 98 -0.49 9.26 -11.96
CA GLU A 98 0.87 9.78 -12.09
C GLU A 98 1.57 9.22 -13.34
N GLN A 99 1.47 7.91 -13.58
CA GLN A 99 2.05 7.28 -14.78
C GLN A 99 1.44 7.83 -16.08
N GLU A 100 0.14 8.07 -16.12
CA GLU A 100 -0.54 8.70 -17.25
C GLU A 100 -0.05 10.14 -17.47
N ALA A 101 0.07 10.93 -16.40
CA ALA A 101 0.65 12.27 -16.47
C ALA A 101 2.08 12.25 -17.02
N GLN A 102 2.92 11.33 -16.54
CA GLN A 102 4.30 11.14 -17.01
C GLN A 102 4.37 10.68 -18.47
N LYS A 103 3.43 9.84 -18.92
CA LYS A 103 3.31 9.45 -20.33
C LYS A 103 2.96 10.66 -21.19
N LYS A 104 1.91 11.41 -20.83
CA LYS A 104 1.53 12.66 -21.53
C LYS A 104 2.68 13.65 -21.61
N LEU A 105 3.38 13.88 -20.50
CA LEU A 105 4.53 14.78 -20.43
C LEU A 105 5.70 14.37 -21.34
N ARG A 106 5.93 13.06 -21.48
CA ARG A 106 6.94 12.52 -22.41
C ARG A 106 6.49 12.71 -23.86
N THR A 107 5.23 12.41 -24.17
CA THR A 107 4.68 12.60 -25.53
C THR A 107 4.69 14.08 -25.95
N MET A 108 4.47 15.00 -25.01
CA MET A 108 4.56 16.44 -25.30
C MET A 108 5.97 16.92 -25.67
N GLY A 109 7.03 16.15 -25.35
CA GLY A 109 8.40 16.44 -25.78
C GLY A 109 9.04 17.73 -25.21
N VAL A 110 8.45 18.34 -24.18
CA VAL A 110 8.92 19.64 -23.64
C VAL A 110 10.34 19.56 -23.08
N CYS A 111 10.72 18.42 -22.51
CA CYS A 111 12.09 18.18 -22.06
C CYS A 111 12.88 17.45 -23.13
N CYS A 112 13.78 18.15 -23.82
CA CYS A 112 14.66 17.60 -24.85
C CYS A 112 15.54 16.44 -24.33
N MET A 113 15.95 16.49 -23.07
CA MET A 113 16.80 15.47 -22.44
C MET A 113 16.03 14.26 -21.92
N GLY A 114 14.69 14.26 -21.98
CA GLY A 114 13.88 13.12 -21.53
C GLY A 114 13.92 12.84 -20.02
N PHE A 115 14.37 13.81 -19.21
CA PHE A 115 14.41 13.65 -17.76
C PHE A 115 13.03 13.35 -17.16
N ARG A 116 13.04 12.67 -16.01
CA ARG A 116 11.81 12.37 -15.26
C ARG A 116 11.13 13.65 -14.79
N TRP A 117 9.81 13.67 -14.82
CA TRP A 117 9.03 14.77 -14.27
C TRP A 117 8.72 14.52 -12.79
N ILE A 118 8.73 15.59 -12.01
CA ILE A 118 8.48 15.57 -10.57
C ILE A 118 7.25 16.40 -10.31
N LYS A 119 6.26 15.79 -9.66
CA LYS A 119 5.02 16.46 -9.30
C LYS A 119 5.30 17.55 -8.27
N GLN A 120 4.83 18.75 -8.58
CA GLN A 120 4.79 19.91 -7.69
C GLN A 120 3.32 20.28 -7.42
N ALA A 121 3.06 21.20 -6.49
CA ALA A 121 1.71 21.56 -6.07
C ALA A 121 0.75 21.97 -7.21
N GLN A 122 1.25 22.63 -8.27
CA GLN A 122 0.43 23.18 -9.36
C GLN A 122 0.81 22.63 -10.75
N GLY A 123 1.62 21.58 -10.81
CA GLY A 123 2.17 21.10 -12.08
C GLY A 123 3.33 20.15 -11.91
N TYR A 124 4.12 20.01 -12.96
CA TYR A 124 5.26 19.10 -13.02
C TYR A 124 6.50 19.86 -13.45
N ARG A 125 7.61 19.57 -12.79
CA ARG A 125 8.94 20.09 -13.15
C ARG A 125 9.84 18.96 -13.56
N CYS A 126 10.57 19.16 -14.65
CA CYS A 126 11.61 18.23 -15.08
C CYS A 126 12.71 18.13 -14.00
N ALA A 127 13.30 16.94 -13.80
CA ALA A 127 14.38 16.72 -12.83
C ALA A 127 15.62 17.59 -13.06
N GLY A 128 15.88 18.02 -14.29
CA GLY A 128 16.92 19.01 -14.60
C GLY A 128 16.57 20.44 -14.17
N GLY A 129 15.33 20.70 -13.74
CA GLY A 129 14.86 22.00 -13.24
C GLY A 129 14.47 23.03 -14.30
N SER A 130 14.90 22.85 -15.55
CA SER A 130 14.73 23.82 -16.64
C SER A 130 13.30 23.97 -17.17
N TYR A 131 12.50 22.90 -17.16
CA TYR A 131 11.16 22.89 -17.76
C TYR A 131 10.07 22.66 -16.72
N TYR A 132 8.95 23.37 -16.88
CA TYR A 132 7.76 23.28 -16.02
C TYR A 132 6.48 23.24 -16.87
N VAL A 133 5.53 22.40 -16.48
CA VAL A 133 4.21 22.27 -17.12
C VAL A 133 3.13 22.30 -16.04
N SER A 134 2.12 23.15 -16.18
CA SER A 134 1.02 23.25 -15.23
C SER A 134 0.00 22.11 -15.39
N ASN A 135 -0.76 21.82 -14.32
CA ASN A 135 -1.83 20.81 -14.37
C ASN A 135 -2.90 21.14 -15.42
N ALA A 136 -3.26 22.43 -15.56
CA ALA A 136 -4.21 22.89 -16.58
C ALA A 136 -3.77 22.53 -18.00
N LYS A 137 -2.46 22.62 -18.30
CA LYS A 137 -1.92 22.26 -19.62
C LYS A 137 -1.90 20.75 -19.87
N LEU A 138 -1.95 19.94 -18.81
CA LEU A 138 -2.03 18.47 -18.88
C LEU A 138 -3.46 17.92 -18.89
N GLY A 139 -4.45 18.79 -18.67
CA GLY A 139 -5.85 18.38 -18.48
C GLY A 139 -6.04 17.53 -17.23
N LEU A 140 -5.37 17.92 -16.13
CA LEU A 140 -5.41 17.26 -14.81
C LEU A 140 -6.00 18.18 -13.75
#